data_AF-A0A949PTU2-F1
#
_entry.id   AF-A0A949PTU2-F1
#
_cell.length_a   1.000
_cell.length_b   1.000
_cell.length_c   1.000
_cell.angle_alpha   90.00
_cell.angle_beta   90.00
_cell.angle_gamma   90.00
#
_symmetry.space_group_name_H-M   'P 1'
#
loop_
_entity.id
_entity.type
_entity.pdbx_description
1 polymer ?
#
loop_
_entity_poly.entity_id
_entity_poly.type
_entity_poly.pdbx_seq_one_letter_code
_entity_poly.pdbx_strand_id
1 'polypeptide(L)'
;MLRACRFFLPALALLLTALLPLATRAAASDTPPEHFTLDGQTLVLNGSGTRYKAVFKVYHASLYLPQKAHSFPQVLQQPGPKRLEIHMLRDIDANELGKLFTKGIEQNTPRQELGHVLPGVVRMGELFAQQKKLRNGDSFALDWVPGTGMSISINGQPQGAQFADPAFFTAMLGIWLGDKPADALLKQALLGTDAPPEAPQGQPAH
;
A
#
# COMPACT_ATOMS: atom_id res chain seq x y z
N MET A 1 -30.80 76.53 -13.70
CA MET A 1 -31.18 75.41 -14.59
C MET A 1 -29.94 74.98 -15.38
N LEU A 2 -29.37 73.80 -15.12
CA LEU A 2 -28.87 72.87 -16.15
C LEU A 2 -28.47 71.53 -15.49
N ARG A 3 -28.55 70.47 -16.29
CA ARG A 3 -28.85 69.08 -15.93
C ARG A 3 -27.71 68.29 -15.27
N ALA A 4 -28.16 67.26 -14.54
CA ALA A 4 -27.40 66.17 -13.97
C ALA A 4 -26.63 65.32 -15.01
N CYS A 5 -25.54 64.70 -14.56
CA CYS A 5 -25.04 63.43 -15.11
C CYS A 5 -24.57 62.54 -13.95
N ARG A 6 -25.41 61.58 -13.58
CA ARG A 6 -25.08 60.46 -12.70
C ARG A 6 -24.32 59.44 -13.55
N PHE A 7 -23.01 59.30 -13.31
CA PHE A 7 -22.25 58.16 -13.82
C PHE A 7 -22.52 56.94 -12.94
N PHE A 8 -23.34 56.02 -13.46
CA PHE A 8 -23.46 54.66 -12.95
C PHE A 8 -22.27 53.84 -13.49
N LEU A 9 -21.29 53.52 -12.64
CA LEU A 9 -20.32 52.45 -12.93
C LEU A 9 -20.96 51.10 -12.61
N PRO A 10 -21.06 50.14 -13.54
CA PRO A 10 -21.42 48.78 -13.19
C PRO A 10 -20.21 48.09 -12.55
N ALA A 11 -20.35 47.66 -11.29
CA ALA A 11 -19.38 46.81 -10.62
C ALA A 11 -19.36 45.43 -11.31
N LEU A 12 -18.32 45.19 -12.11
CA LEU A 12 -18.06 43.90 -12.75
C LEU A 12 -17.58 42.92 -11.66
N ALA A 13 -18.49 42.10 -11.14
CA ALA A 13 -18.18 41.01 -10.23
C ALA A 13 -17.38 39.93 -10.98
N LEU A 14 -16.07 39.91 -10.77
CA LEU A 14 -15.16 38.88 -11.28
C LEU A 14 -15.43 37.58 -10.50
N LEU A 15 -16.28 36.70 -11.05
CA LEU A 15 -16.46 35.34 -10.53
C LEU A 15 -15.18 34.54 -10.80
N LEU A 16 -14.34 34.42 -9.77
CA LEU A 16 -13.18 33.54 -9.77
C LEU A 16 -13.67 32.10 -9.58
N THR A 17 -13.96 31.40 -10.67
CA THR A 17 -14.26 29.96 -10.64
C THR A 17 -13.00 29.20 -10.25
N ALA A 18 -12.93 28.79 -8.98
CA ALA A 18 -11.89 27.88 -8.51
C ALA A 18 -12.02 26.55 -9.25
N LEU A 19 -11.12 26.29 -10.20
CA LEU A 19 -10.89 24.96 -10.75
C LEU A 19 -10.32 24.08 -9.64
N LEU A 20 -11.21 23.40 -8.91
CA LEU A 20 -10.79 22.30 -8.04
C LEU A 20 -10.22 21.20 -8.96
N PRO A 21 -8.97 20.77 -8.76
CA PRO A 21 -8.44 19.63 -9.50
C PRO A 21 -9.30 18.41 -9.13
N LEU A 22 -10.03 17.89 -10.11
CA LEU A 22 -10.70 16.62 -9.96
C LEU A 22 -9.59 15.59 -9.77
N ALA A 23 -9.44 15.06 -8.56
CA ALA A 23 -8.51 13.97 -8.28
C ALA A 23 -8.95 12.76 -9.10
N THR A 24 -8.44 12.64 -10.32
CA THR A 24 -8.63 11.47 -11.16
C THR A 24 -7.95 10.32 -10.45
N ARG A 25 -8.76 9.40 -9.93
CA ARG A 25 -8.30 8.13 -9.39
C ARG A 25 -7.68 7.36 -10.54
N ALA A 26 -6.35 7.36 -10.62
CA ALA A 26 -5.62 6.58 -11.61
C ALA A 26 -6.08 5.12 -11.49
N ALA A 27 -6.50 4.53 -12.62
CA ALA A 27 -6.74 3.10 -12.66
C ALA A 27 -5.45 2.39 -12.26
N ALA A 28 -5.56 1.37 -11.39
CA ALA A 28 -4.41 0.56 -11.02
C ALA A 28 -3.82 -0.03 -12.31
N SER A 29 -2.61 0.42 -12.67
CA SER A 29 -1.82 -0.28 -13.67
C SER A 29 -1.47 -1.64 -13.08
N ASP A 30 -1.76 -2.73 -13.80
CA ASP A 30 -1.32 -4.08 -13.42
C ASP A 30 0.23 -4.18 -13.40
N THR A 31 0.91 -3.17 -13.94
CA THR A 31 2.36 -3.01 -13.90
C THR A 31 2.73 -1.85 -12.97
N PRO A 32 3.20 -2.12 -11.74
CA PRO A 32 3.68 -1.08 -10.84
C PRO A 32 4.95 -0.42 -11.40
N PRO A 33 5.22 0.86 -11.06
CA PRO A 33 6.49 1.51 -11.41
C PRO A 33 7.71 0.72 -10.93
N GLU A 34 8.80 0.75 -11.69
CA GLU A 34 10.08 0.12 -11.28
C GLU A 34 10.75 0.84 -10.10
N HIS A 35 10.40 2.10 -9.88
CA HIS A 35 10.98 2.93 -8.84
C HIS A 35 9.92 3.70 -8.05
N PHE A 36 10.17 3.89 -6.76
CA PHE A 36 9.33 4.70 -5.87
C PHE A 36 10.22 5.57 -5.00
N THR A 37 9.88 6.85 -4.79
CA THR A 37 10.65 7.72 -3.89
C THR A 37 9.96 7.81 -2.53
N LEU A 38 10.64 7.40 -1.47
CA LEU A 38 10.16 7.49 -0.09
C LEU A 38 11.25 8.13 0.77
N ASP A 39 10.88 9.17 1.53
CA ASP A 39 11.81 9.91 2.41
C ASP A 39 13.09 10.37 1.69
N GLY A 40 12.94 10.90 0.47
CA GLY A 40 14.06 11.36 -0.36
C GLY A 40 14.95 10.24 -0.92
N GLN A 41 14.65 8.97 -0.65
CA GLN A 41 15.40 7.82 -1.15
C GLN A 41 14.62 7.12 -2.26
N THR A 42 15.32 6.76 -3.34
CA THR A 42 14.75 5.96 -4.43
C THR A 42 14.80 4.48 -4.02
N LEU A 43 13.62 3.88 -3.94
CA LEU A 43 13.41 2.45 -3.79
C LEU A 43 13.23 1.81 -5.17
N VAL A 44 13.68 0.56 -5.30
CA VAL A 44 13.43 -0.29 -6.45
C VAL A 44 12.26 -1.21 -6.17
N LEU A 45 11.43 -1.48 -7.17
CA LEU A 45 10.43 -2.54 -7.12
C LEU A 45 11.18 -3.86 -6.87
N ASN A 46 10.95 -4.52 -5.75
CA ASN A 46 11.50 -5.84 -5.47
C ASN A 46 10.77 -6.92 -6.26
N GLY A 47 9.44 -6.88 -6.19
CA GLY A 47 8.54 -7.80 -6.86
C GLY A 47 7.09 -7.40 -6.65
N SER A 48 6.21 -7.94 -7.47
CA SER A 48 4.78 -7.66 -7.44
C SER A 48 3.97 -8.87 -7.86
N GLY A 49 2.75 -8.99 -7.34
CA GLY A 49 1.93 -10.15 -7.61
C GLY A 49 0.49 -9.99 -7.15
N THR A 50 -0.37 -10.90 -7.61
CA THR A 50 -1.79 -10.90 -7.24
C THR A 50 -2.05 -11.98 -6.20
N ARG A 51 -2.75 -11.62 -5.11
CA ARG A 51 -3.30 -12.60 -4.18
C ARG A 51 -4.57 -13.22 -4.74
N TYR A 52 -4.67 -14.54 -4.64
CA TYR A 52 -5.87 -15.28 -4.99
C TYR A 52 -6.53 -15.89 -3.74
N LYS A 53 -7.86 -16.00 -3.78
CA LYS A 53 -8.62 -16.86 -2.87
C LYS A 53 -9.41 -17.84 -3.74
N ALA A 54 -8.97 -19.10 -3.75
CA ALA A 54 -9.34 -20.08 -4.78
C ALA A 54 -9.04 -19.51 -6.18
N VAL A 55 -10.06 -19.15 -6.96
CA VAL A 55 -9.90 -18.60 -8.32
C VAL A 55 -10.12 -17.08 -8.40
N PHE A 56 -10.49 -16.43 -7.29
CA PHE A 56 -10.82 -15.00 -7.29
C PHE A 56 -9.61 -14.13 -6.93
N LYS A 57 -9.32 -13.14 -7.77
CA LYS A 57 -8.36 -12.07 -7.46
C LYS A 57 -8.85 -11.27 -6.25
N VAL A 58 -7.97 -11.03 -5.28
CA VAL A 58 -8.29 -10.30 -4.06
C VAL A 58 -7.68 -8.91 -4.09
N TYR A 59 -6.37 -8.84 -4.28
CA TYR A 59 -5.62 -7.60 -4.44
C TYR A 59 -4.32 -7.88 -5.19
N HIS A 60 -3.75 -6.84 -5.79
CA HIS A 60 -2.38 -6.81 -6.27
C HIS A 60 -1.48 -6.18 -5.20
N ALA A 61 -0.30 -6.71 -4.97
CA ALA A 61 0.66 -6.15 -4.02
C ALA A 61 2.02 -5.90 -4.70
N SER A 62 2.73 -4.87 -4.24
CA SER A 62 4.03 -4.47 -4.75
C SER A 62 4.94 -4.12 -3.58
N LEU A 63 6.12 -4.72 -3.53
CA LEU A 63 7.13 -4.49 -2.50
C LEU A 63 8.24 -3.64 -3.09
N TYR A 64 8.57 -2.52 -2.45
CA TYR A 64 9.68 -1.64 -2.82
C TYR A 64 10.71 -1.59 -1.71
N LEU A 65 11.98 -1.72 -2.11
CA LEU A 65 13.12 -1.83 -1.20
C LEU A 65 14.30 -0.98 -1.70
N PRO A 66 15.26 -0.62 -0.84
CA PRO A 66 16.49 0.04 -1.25
C PRO A 66 17.31 -0.81 -2.23
N GLN A 67 17.31 -2.14 -2.06
CA GLN A 67 17.97 -3.10 -2.95
C GLN A 67 17.11 -4.35 -3.11
N LYS A 68 17.33 -5.13 -4.18
CA LYS A 68 16.64 -6.41 -4.36
C LYS A 68 16.96 -7.37 -3.21
N ALA A 69 15.95 -8.11 -2.75
CA ALA A 69 16.05 -9.17 -1.74
C ALA A 69 15.14 -10.33 -2.10
N HIS A 70 15.59 -11.54 -1.75
CA HIS A 70 14.94 -12.80 -2.12
C HIS A 70 14.46 -13.60 -0.90
N SER A 71 14.57 -13.04 0.30
CA SER A 71 14.05 -13.64 1.52
C SER A 71 13.58 -12.58 2.51
N PHE A 72 12.67 -12.95 3.39
CA PHE A 72 12.16 -12.03 4.40
C PHE A 72 13.26 -11.51 5.36
N PRO A 73 14.21 -12.33 5.85
CA PRO A 73 15.34 -11.82 6.62
C PRO A 73 16.17 -10.77 5.87
N GLN A 74 16.44 -10.97 4.58
CA GLN A 74 17.14 -9.98 3.76
C GLN A 74 16.35 -8.67 3.65
N VAL A 75 15.02 -8.75 3.46
CA VAL A 75 14.15 -7.57 3.44
C VAL A 75 14.28 -6.77 4.75
N LEU A 76 14.23 -7.45 5.90
CA LEU A 76 14.29 -6.79 7.21
C LEU A 76 15.67 -6.18 7.50
N GLN A 77 16.75 -6.84 7.08
CA GLN A 77 18.13 -6.40 7.34
C GLN A 77 18.57 -5.18 6.51
N GLN A 78 17.86 -4.87 5.42
CA GLN A 78 18.22 -3.71 4.62
C GLN A 78 18.07 -2.41 5.43
N PRO A 79 19.08 -1.52 5.42
CA PRO A 79 18.94 -0.19 5.99
C PRO A 79 17.97 0.63 5.13
N GLY A 80 17.35 1.67 5.70
CA GLY A 80 16.54 2.60 4.94
C GLY A 80 15.05 2.24 4.77
N PRO A 81 14.32 3.07 4.03
CA PRO A 81 12.87 3.01 3.92
C PRO A 81 12.41 1.80 3.12
N LYS A 82 11.19 1.33 3.38
CA LYS A 82 10.57 0.17 2.71
C LYS A 82 9.09 0.46 2.51
N ARG A 83 8.54 0.03 1.38
CA ARG A 83 7.10 0.19 1.09
C ARG A 83 6.50 -1.14 0.68
N LEU A 84 5.37 -1.50 1.26
CA LEU A 84 4.45 -2.48 0.71
C LEU A 84 3.17 -1.76 0.30
N GLU A 85 2.81 -1.83 -0.97
CA GLU A 85 1.60 -1.21 -1.52
C GLU A 85 0.64 -2.29 -2.00
N ILE A 86 -0.65 -2.08 -1.74
CA ILE A 86 -1.71 -3.04 -2.05
C ILE A 86 -2.85 -2.31 -2.76
N HIS A 87 -3.22 -2.82 -3.94
CA HIS A 87 -4.35 -2.36 -4.74
C HIS A 87 -5.46 -3.41 -4.72
N MET A 88 -6.63 -3.02 -4.24
CA MET A 88 -7.77 -3.90 -4.09
C MET A 88 -8.34 -4.24 -5.47
N LEU A 89 -8.48 -5.53 -5.77
CA LEU A 89 -9.10 -6.02 -7.03
C LEU A 89 -10.55 -6.46 -6.82
N ARG A 90 -11.03 -6.32 -5.58
CA ARG A 90 -12.40 -6.55 -5.18
C ARG A 90 -12.70 -5.78 -3.92
N ASP A 91 -13.99 -5.66 -3.69
CA ASP A 91 -14.59 -5.16 -2.48
C ASP A 91 -14.32 -6.07 -1.27
N ILE A 92 -13.81 -5.48 -0.17
CA ILE A 92 -13.57 -6.15 1.11
C ILE A 92 -14.07 -5.25 2.26
N ASP A 93 -14.82 -5.85 3.18
CA ASP A 93 -15.20 -5.20 4.43
C ASP A 93 -13.97 -4.90 5.28
N ALA A 94 -13.84 -3.67 5.78
CA ALA A 94 -12.61 -3.27 6.46
C ALA A 94 -12.43 -3.96 7.82
N ASN A 95 -13.51 -4.34 8.52
CA ASN A 95 -13.41 -5.11 9.75
C ASN A 95 -12.94 -6.54 9.47
N GLU A 96 -13.44 -7.15 8.39
CA GLU A 96 -12.94 -8.45 7.94
C GLU A 96 -11.46 -8.38 7.57
N LEU A 97 -11.03 -7.33 6.88
CA LEU A 97 -9.61 -7.12 6.56
C LEU A 97 -8.75 -6.98 7.82
N GLY A 98 -9.21 -6.19 8.80
CA GLY A 98 -8.54 -6.02 10.09
C GLY A 98 -8.38 -7.35 10.83
N LYS A 99 -9.44 -8.18 10.89
CA LYS A 99 -9.38 -9.53 11.49
C LYS A 99 -8.37 -10.44 10.79
N LEU A 100 -8.33 -10.40 9.46
CA LEU A 100 -7.38 -11.18 8.67
C LEU A 100 -5.94 -10.73 8.94
N PHE A 101 -5.69 -9.44 9.12
CA PHE A 101 -4.37 -8.94 9.51
C PHE A 101 -3.99 -9.36 10.92
N THR A 102 -4.89 -9.22 11.91
CA THR A 102 -4.64 -9.70 13.28
C THR A 102 -4.24 -11.18 13.27
N LYS A 103 -5.00 -12.02 12.56
CA LYS A 103 -4.69 -13.45 12.43
C LYS A 103 -3.34 -13.69 11.75
N GLY A 104 -3.05 -12.96 10.67
CA GLY A 104 -1.77 -13.10 9.96
C GLY A 104 -0.57 -12.70 10.82
N ILE A 105 -0.72 -11.64 11.61
CA ILE A 105 0.26 -11.20 12.60
C ILE A 105 0.49 -12.28 13.66
N GLU A 106 -0.57 -12.78 14.28
CA GLU A 106 -0.49 -13.84 15.31
C GLU A 106 0.19 -15.11 14.77
N GLN A 107 -0.04 -15.44 13.51
CA GLN A 107 0.53 -16.63 12.87
C GLN A 107 2.03 -16.53 12.59
N ASN A 108 2.54 -15.31 12.42
CA ASN A 108 3.93 -15.04 12.02
C ASN A 108 4.77 -14.34 13.11
N THR A 109 4.16 -14.00 14.25
CA THR A 109 4.84 -13.31 15.36
C THR A 109 5.16 -14.29 16.48
N PRO A 110 6.44 -14.46 16.88
CA PRO A 110 6.81 -15.25 18.04
C PRO A 110 6.14 -14.74 19.31
N ARG A 111 5.82 -15.64 20.25
CA ARG A 111 5.12 -15.27 21.49
C ARG A 111 5.83 -14.18 22.30
N GLN A 112 7.18 -14.16 22.28
CA GLN A 112 7.96 -13.15 22.99
C GLN A 112 7.78 -11.74 22.41
N GLU A 113 7.47 -11.64 21.11
CA GLU A 113 7.32 -10.35 20.41
C GLU A 113 5.90 -9.80 20.48
N LEU A 114 4.90 -10.60 20.90
CA LEU A 114 3.50 -10.18 20.93
C LEU A 114 3.27 -8.93 21.80
N GLY A 115 4.02 -8.77 22.90
CA GLY A 115 3.91 -7.58 23.76
C GLY A 115 4.20 -6.27 23.03
N HIS A 116 5.16 -6.29 22.09
CA HIS A 116 5.54 -5.14 21.26
C HIS A 116 4.54 -4.88 20.12
N VAL A 117 3.89 -5.94 19.65
CA VAL A 117 3.04 -5.93 18.46
C VAL A 117 1.58 -5.59 18.79
N LEU A 118 1.07 -6.01 19.95
CA LEU A 118 -0.33 -5.86 20.35
C LEU A 118 -0.85 -4.41 20.33
N PRO A 119 -0.12 -3.39 20.83
CA PRO A 119 -0.58 -2.00 20.74
C PRO A 119 -0.81 -1.55 19.29
N GLY A 120 0.07 -1.97 18.38
CA GLY A 120 -0.07 -1.71 16.95
C GLY A 120 -1.28 -2.42 16.34
N VAL A 121 -1.55 -3.67 16.73
CA VAL A 121 -2.71 -4.44 16.26
C VAL A 121 -4.02 -3.76 16.64
N VAL A 122 -4.16 -3.33 17.90
CA VAL A 122 -5.37 -2.63 18.37
C VAL A 122 -5.59 -1.37 17.57
N ARG A 123 -4.56 -0.53 17.46
CA ARG A 123 -4.64 0.75 16.77
C ARG A 123 -4.88 0.60 15.27
N MET A 124 -4.28 -0.40 14.63
CA MET A 124 -4.59 -0.73 13.23
C MET A 124 -6.06 -1.14 13.08
N GLY A 125 -6.58 -1.96 13.99
CA GLY A 125 -8.00 -2.33 14.01
C GLY A 125 -8.91 -1.10 14.06
N GLU A 126 -8.58 -0.10 14.89
CA GLU A 126 -9.32 1.16 14.98
C GLU A 126 -9.26 1.96 13.66
N LEU A 127 -8.08 2.06 13.04
CA LEU A 127 -7.93 2.76 11.75
C LEU A 127 -8.78 2.11 10.65
N PHE A 128 -8.79 0.78 10.57
CA PHE A 128 -9.61 0.08 9.58
C PHE A 128 -11.10 0.09 9.92
N ALA A 129 -11.49 0.10 11.20
CA ALA A 129 -12.89 0.20 11.60
C ALA A 129 -13.52 1.57 11.24
N GLN A 130 -12.71 2.63 11.14
CA GLN A 130 -13.15 3.93 10.61
C GLN A 130 -13.46 3.86 9.11
N GLN A 131 -12.88 2.90 8.40
CA GLN A 131 -13.23 2.59 7.03
C GLN A 131 -14.42 1.64 7.04
N LYS A 132 -15.49 1.94 6.29
CA LYS A 132 -16.58 0.97 6.16
C LYS A 132 -16.15 -0.23 5.30
N LYS A 133 -15.37 0.06 4.24
CA LYS A 133 -15.05 -0.90 3.18
C LYS A 133 -13.88 -0.38 2.38
N LEU A 134 -13.01 -1.29 1.93
CA LEU A 134 -12.13 -1.02 0.79
C LEU A 134 -12.78 -1.57 -0.48
N ARG A 135 -12.99 -0.70 -1.45
CA ARG A 135 -13.61 -1.00 -2.73
C ARG A 135 -12.57 -1.47 -3.74
N ASN A 136 -13.04 -2.12 -4.79
CA ASN A 136 -12.22 -2.34 -5.99
C ASN A 136 -11.57 -1.02 -6.45
N GLY A 137 -10.26 -1.07 -6.71
CA GLY A 137 -9.42 0.05 -7.07
C GLY A 137 -9.04 0.98 -5.91
N ASP A 138 -9.44 0.71 -4.65
CA ASP A 138 -8.83 1.39 -3.49
C ASP A 138 -7.42 0.84 -3.31
N SER A 139 -6.57 1.63 -2.65
CA SER A 139 -5.22 1.20 -2.28
C SER A 139 -4.94 1.47 -0.81
N PHE A 140 -4.03 0.69 -0.24
CA PHE A 140 -3.36 1.05 1.00
C PHE A 140 -1.87 0.70 0.93
N ALA A 141 -1.05 1.46 1.65
CA ALA A 141 0.38 1.21 1.72
C ALA A 141 0.89 1.22 3.16
N LEU A 142 1.93 0.42 3.39
CA LEU A 142 2.73 0.36 4.61
C LEU A 142 4.11 0.93 4.28
N ASP A 143 4.38 2.15 4.73
CA ASP A 143 5.66 2.82 4.51
C ASP A 143 6.46 2.80 5.82
N TRP A 144 7.62 2.15 5.83
CA TRP A 144 8.58 2.19 6.92
C TRP A 144 9.67 3.22 6.63
N VAL A 145 9.91 4.12 7.58
CA VAL A 145 11.03 5.06 7.55
C VAL A 145 11.82 4.90 8.86
N PRO A 146 13.10 4.46 8.81
CA PRO A 146 13.92 4.31 10.00
C PRO A 146 14.00 5.61 10.82
N GLY A 147 13.84 5.51 12.14
CA GLY A 147 13.83 6.67 13.05
C GLY A 147 12.48 7.40 13.12
N THR A 148 11.56 7.16 12.17
CA THR A 148 10.22 7.77 12.15
C THR A 148 9.13 6.74 12.45
N GLY A 149 9.26 5.51 11.94
CA GLY A 149 8.32 4.42 12.15
C GLY A 149 7.54 4.03 10.89
N MET A 150 6.55 3.15 11.07
CA MET A 150 5.64 2.75 10.00
C MET A 150 4.47 3.73 9.88
N SER A 151 4.09 4.12 8.68
CA SER A 151 2.82 4.79 8.41
C SER A 151 1.92 3.89 7.56
N ILE A 152 0.61 4.03 7.75
CA ILE A 152 -0.41 3.40 6.91
C ILE A 152 -1.05 4.52 6.11
N SER A 153 -1.15 4.37 4.80
CA SER A 153 -1.92 5.28 3.95
C SER A 153 -3.03 4.53 3.24
N ILE A 154 -4.16 5.20 2.98
CA ILE A 154 -5.26 4.69 2.16
C ILE A 154 -5.50 5.70 1.05
N ASN A 155 -5.47 5.24 -0.20
CA ASN A 155 -5.57 6.10 -1.40
C ASN A 155 -4.58 7.29 -1.34
N GLY A 156 -3.36 7.02 -0.90
CA GLY A 156 -2.29 8.01 -0.73
C GLY A 156 -2.45 8.95 0.47
N GLN A 157 -3.53 8.84 1.25
CA GLN A 157 -3.76 9.67 2.44
C GLN A 157 -3.27 8.94 3.70
N PRO A 158 -2.33 9.49 4.48
CA PRO A 158 -1.89 8.91 5.75
C PRO A 158 -3.04 8.73 6.75
N GLN A 159 -3.01 7.65 7.50
CA GLN A 159 -4.03 7.25 8.47
C GLN A 159 -3.45 7.29 9.88
N GLY A 160 -3.83 8.32 10.64
CA GLY A 160 -3.34 8.53 12.01
C GLY A 160 -1.83 8.81 12.10
N ALA A 161 -1.29 8.70 13.31
CA ALA A 161 0.14 8.86 13.59
C ALA A 161 1.01 7.72 13.02
N GLN A 162 2.33 7.80 13.15
CA GLN A 162 3.20 6.66 12.83
C GLN A 162 3.16 5.59 13.94
N PHE A 163 3.49 4.36 13.60
CA PHE A 163 3.75 3.27 14.53
C PHE A 163 5.25 3.19 14.76
N ALA A 164 5.71 3.59 15.94
CA ALA A 164 7.12 3.74 16.22
C ALA A 164 7.88 2.41 16.35
N ASP A 165 7.21 1.36 16.84
CA ASP A 165 7.86 0.08 17.14
C ASP A 165 8.18 -0.71 15.84
N PRO A 166 9.45 -0.98 15.52
CA PRO A 166 9.84 -1.79 14.36
C PRO A 166 9.28 -3.22 14.39
N ALA A 167 9.01 -3.78 15.58
CA ALA A 167 8.43 -5.10 15.73
C ALA A 167 7.04 -5.16 15.08
N PHE A 168 6.26 -4.08 15.17
CA PHE A 168 4.94 -4.01 14.54
C PHE A 168 5.04 -3.99 13.01
N PHE A 169 5.98 -3.24 12.43
CA PHE A 169 6.22 -3.26 10.98
C PHE A 169 6.66 -4.66 10.50
N THR A 170 7.56 -5.29 11.26
CA THR A 170 8.02 -6.65 10.98
C THR A 170 6.86 -7.64 11.00
N ALA A 171 6.00 -7.57 12.02
CA ALA A 171 4.81 -8.39 12.13
C ALA A 171 3.82 -8.18 10.98
N MET A 172 3.63 -6.92 10.57
CA MET A 172 2.81 -6.57 9.41
C MET A 172 3.35 -7.18 8.13
N LEU A 173 4.64 -6.98 7.79
CA LEU A 173 5.25 -7.60 6.61
C LEU A 173 5.18 -9.13 6.67
N GLY A 174 5.24 -9.72 7.87
CA GLY A 174 5.09 -11.15 8.11
C GLY A 174 3.81 -11.76 7.54
N ILE A 175 2.72 -10.98 7.42
CA ILE A 175 1.48 -11.44 6.78
C ILE A 175 1.73 -11.89 5.32
N TRP A 176 2.68 -11.25 4.63
CA TRP A 176 3.00 -11.54 3.22
C TRP A 176 4.28 -12.34 3.06
N LEU A 177 5.29 -12.07 3.88
CA LEU A 177 6.66 -12.57 3.68
C LEU A 177 7.08 -13.62 4.72
N GLY A 178 6.29 -13.79 5.79
CA GLY A 178 6.56 -14.74 6.87
C GLY A 178 6.40 -16.21 6.47
N ASP A 179 6.53 -17.10 7.44
CA ASP A 179 6.46 -18.55 7.24
C ASP A 179 5.04 -19.04 6.93
N LYS A 180 4.03 -18.30 7.39
CA LYS A 180 2.61 -18.54 7.12
C LYS A 180 2.04 -17.35 6.32
N PRO A 181 2.43 -17.18 5.05
CA PRO A 181 2.01 -16.04 4.25
C PRO A 181 0.53 -16.14 3.88
N ALA A 182 -0.10 -15.00 3.59
CA ALA A 182 -1.48 -14.92 3.14
C ALA A 182 -1.75 -15.64 1.81
N ASP A 183 -0.69 -15.83 1.01
CA ASP A 183 -0.65 -16.59 -0.25
C ASP A 183 0.84 -16.89 -0.58
N ALA A 184 1.16 -18.15 -0.84
CA ALA A 184 2.54 -18.59 -1.09
C ALA A 184 3.08 -18.12 -2.46
N LEU A 185 2.23 -18.09 -3.49
CA LEU A 185 2.62 -17.59 -4.81
C LEU A 185 2.84 -16.08 -4.76
N LEU A 186 2.00 -15.36 -4.00
CA LEU A 186 2.24 -13.94 -3.78
C LEU A 186 3.57 -13.69 -3.08
N LYS A 187 3.91 -14.47 -2.03
CA LYS A 187 5.22 -14.34 -1.36
C LYS A 187 6.37 -14.51 -2.35
N GLN A 188 6.31 -15.53 -3.22
CA GLN A 188 7.33 -15.77 -4.23
C GLN A 188 7.48 -14.59 -5.18
N ALA A 189 6.36 -14.09 -5.70
CA ALA A 189 6.33 -12.94 -6.61
C ALA A 189 6.86 -11.66 -5.94
N LEU A 190 6.53 -11.41 -4.68
CA LEU A 190 7.05 -10.25 -3.93
C LEU A 190 8.56 -10.36 -3.64
N LEU A 191 9.10 -11.57 -3.48
CA LEU A 191 10.52 -11.82 -3.25
C LEU A 191 11.30 -12.06 -4.56
N GLY A 192 10.64 -12.06 -5.71
CA GLY A 192 11.27 -12.37 -7.00
C GLY A 192 11.91 -13.76 -7.02
N THR A 193 11.28 -14.74 -6.36
CA THR A 193 11.73 -16.15 -6.32
C THR A 193 10.85 -17.08 -7.13
N ASP A 194 9.88 -16.52 -7.85
CA ASP A 194 9.12 -17.17 -8.90
C ASP A 194 10.06 -17.55 -10.06
N ALA A 195 9.92 -18.79 -10.57
CA ALA A 195 10.63 -19.21 -11.76
C ALA A 195 10.20 -18.32 -12.93
N PRO A 196 11.11 -17.87 -13.82
CA PRO A 196 10.72 -17.20 -15.05
C PRO A 196 9.69 -18.06 -15.79
N PRO A 197 8.69 -17.47 -16.47
CA PRO A 197 7.83 -18.26 -17.36
C PRO A 197 8.72 -19.03 -18.32
N GLU A 198 8.56 -20.36 -18.35
CA GLU A 198 9.29 -21.25 -19.23
C GLU A 198 9.14 -20.71 -20.66
N ALA A 199 10.25 -20.32 -21.29
CA ALA A 199 10.23 -19.83 -22.67
C ALA A 199 9.52 -20.88 -23.53
N PRO A 200 8.61 -20.49 -24.45
CA PRO A 200 7.92 -21.45 -25.29
C PRO A 200 8.96 -22.31 -25.98
N GLN A 201 9.02 -23.59 -25.59
CA GLN A 201 9.92 -24.56 -26.18
C GLN A 201 9.61 -24.57 -27.68
N GLY A 202 10.55 -24.08 -28.46
CA GLY A 202 10.42 -24.02 -29.91
C GLY A 202 10.01 -25.39 -30.42
N GLN A 203 8.79 -25.46 -30.95
CA GLN A 203 8.30 -26.63 -31.66
C GLN A 203 9.34 -26.96 -32.75
N PRO A 204 9.95 -28.15 -32.77
CA PRO A 204 10.81 -28.50 -33.88
C PRO A 204 9.96 -28.54 -35.15
N ALA A 205 10.39 -27.76 -36.15
CA ALA A 205 9.81 -27.83 -37.48
C ALA A 205 10.01 -29.25 -38.02
N HIS A 206 8.89 -29.93 -38.28
CA HIS A 206 8.83 -31.11 -39.14
C HIS A 206 8.27 -30.71 -40.50
#